data_AF-A0A1G7SBB7-F1
#
_entry.id   AF-A0A1G7SBB7-F1
#
_cell.length_a   1.000
_cell.length_b   1.000
_cell.length_c   1.000
_cell.angle_alpha   90.00
_cell.angle_beta   90.00
_cell.angle_gamma   90.00
#
_symmetry.space_group_name_H-M   'P 1'
#
loop_
_entity.id
_entity.type
_entity.pdbx_description
1 polymer ?
#
loop_
_entity_poly.entity_id
_entity_poly.type
_entity_poly.pdbx_seq_one_letter_code
_entity_poly.pdbx_strand_id
1 'polypeptide(L)'
;MRITFILCCLISISTFAQRDRQGQAPATAHDHAHHVDENEFAHNHLDHIQAYRKETAYVHNLPPAQFLEGIGTSTFKISTKSEQAQKYFAQGVALLHDFWDFEAYRSFKEAIRLDSSAVMPYWGLYSAIGATEGPDFDDDKKLAVRKLKALRDKANEHEKLYAEAILLRDAPGENSRKQYQQKLEIIVHKYPEDVDAKLFLALSKMSGYDVDLNPREGQIYSEYLLRDVLKSDPDNAGAHHYWIHLMENCCPDEAIKSSERIRLLTPGAAHMVHMPGHVYYKLGQYQKAHEAFLEAVAVDSVYMKKQGIPEVDTWNYIHNINYLLSNSAENGHYKTALYYAEKLQNMPVTRERKAKYEGRFFYQGIIAPAKMELCFGYYKKAADRLKLINDKDSIFTGKAIGYKDGLYYFALGMDAVKRGKADEARKYSDALDAHLYRNSTQSSRDDVIAIRRLGDLNVASLELQGLIQSLENNDDEAIRILKTAQKKEHDLGYSEPPSYARPVLISLGEVYTKAGKYDLAIKAYEDLAQKRPNSANALWGLYKVYKKKGDAAKAKELAAQLNEVIRQGDKSLYPL
;
A
#
# COMPACT_ATOMS: atom_id res chain seq x y z
N MET A 1 -48.34 42.99 -25.39
CA MET A 1 -48.40 44.46 -25.18
C MET A 1 -49.53 44.73 -24.18
N ARG A 2 -49.22 45.29 -23.00
CA ARG A 2 -50.13 45.61 -21.87
C ARG A 2 -51.02 44.48 -21.30
N ILE A 3 -50.92 44.25 -19.98
CA ILE A 3 -52.05 44.37 -19.05
C ILE A 3 -51.50 44.70 -17.65
N THR A 4 -51.72 45.96 -17.27
CA THR A 4 -52.15 46.50 -15.96
C THR A 4 -51.32 46.30 -14.67
N PHE A 5 -51.06 47.44 -14.02
CA PHE A 5 -50.49 47.59 -12.65
C PHE A 5 -51.57 47.20 -11.58
N ILE A 6 -51.46 47.35 -10.25
CA ILE A 6 -50.61 48.21 -9.40
C ILE A 6 -50.51 47.67 -7.95
N LEU A 7 -49.88 48.45 -7.08
CA LEU A 7 -49.83 48.49 -5.60
C LEU A 7 -51.13 48.02 -4.86
N CYS A 8 -51.11 47.69 -3.55
CA CYS A 8 -50.26 48.22 -2.47
C CYS A 8 -50.12 47.28 -1.25
N CYS A 9 -49.13 47.55 -0.39
CA CYS A 9 -48.92 46.90 0.92
C CYS A 9 -49.78 47.52 2.04
N LEU A 10 -50.07 46.77 3.12
CA LEU A 10 -49.85 47.17 4.53
C LEU A 10 -50.34 46.11 5.58
N ILE A 11 -49.37 45.48 6.26
CA ILE A 11 -49.26 45.15 7.72
C ILE A 11 -50.55 44.90 8.56
N SER A 12 -50.66 43.71 9.22
CA SER A 12 -50.65 43.60 10.72
C SER A 12 -50.84 42.18 11.35
N ILE A 13 -49.92 41.84 12.26
CA ILE A 13 -50.09 41.25 13.63
C ILE A 13 -50.67 39.80 13.85
N SER A 14 -49.77 38.92 14.31
CA SER A 14 -49.86 37.87 15.38
C SER A 14 -51.04 36.88 15.51
N THR A 15 -50.73 35.57 15.62
CA THR A 15 -50.94 34.71 16.85
C THR A 15 -50.40 33.27 16.69
N PHE A 16 -50.44 32.47 17.77
CA PHE A 16 -49.79 31.17 17.98
C PHE A 16 -50.53 29.93 17.44
N ALA A 17 -49.75 28.88 17.13
CA ALA A 17 -50.03 27.42 17.23
C ALA A 17 -51.25 26.80 16.50
N GLN A 18 -51.02 25.76 15.67
CA GLN A 18 -51.20 24.33 16.07
C GLN A 18 -50.71 23.35 14.98
N ARG A 19 -50.51 22.07 15.35
CA ARG A 19 -50.44 20.90 14.43
C ARG A 19 -51.79 20.77 13.69
N ASP A 20 -51.91 20.26 12.46
CA ASP A 20 -51.53 18.88 12.07
C ASP A 20 -51.69 18.65 10.53
N ARG A 21 -51.04 17.58 10.03
CA ARG A 21 -51.33 16.79 8.79
C ARG A 21 -51.23 17.35 7.35
N GLN A 22 -50.66 16.45 6.53
CA GLN A 22 -50.95 16.13 5.12
C GLN A 22 -50.56 17.12 4.02
N GLY A 23 -49.40 16.83 3.41
CA GLY A 23 -49.09 17.16 2.02
C GLY A 23 -48.24 16.03 1.42
N GLN A 24 -48.79 15.27 0.47
CA GLN A 24 -48.05 14.23 -0.24
C GLN A 24 -46.97 14.87 -1.12
N ALA A 25 -45.72 14.40 -1.01
CA ALA A 25 -44.68 14.64 -1.99
C ALA A 25 -44.24 13.27 -2.57
N PRO A 26 -44.00 13.16 -3.89
CA PRO A 26 -43.84 11.88 -4.55
C PRO A 26 -42.51 11.20 -4.17
N ALA A 27 -42.54 9.87 -4.10
CA ALA A 27 -41.34 9.06 -3.97
C ALA A 27 -40.56 9.04 -5.30
N THR A 28 -39.71 10.05 -5.51
CA THR A 28 -38.62 9.96 -6.48
C THR A 28 -37.43 9.30 -5.80
N ALA A 29 -37.30 7.99 -6.01
CA ALA A 29 -36.03 7.31 -5.75
C ALA A 29 -34.96 7.97 -6.63
N HIS A 30 -34.06 8.71 -6.00
CA HIS A 30 -32.90 9.30 -6.67
C HIS A 30 -31.87 8.19 -6.92
N ASP A 31 -32.14 7.40 -7.95
CA ASP A 31 -31.19 6.45 -8.52
C ASP A 31 -30.06 7.22 -9.23
N HIS A 32 -29.11 7.72 -8.43
CA HIS A 32 -27.87 8.30 -8.94
C HIS A 32 -26.90 7.20 -9.34
N ALA A 33 -27.33 6.37 -10.29
CA ALA A 33 -26.47 5.52 -11.12
C ALA A 33 -25.63 6.40 -12.06
N HIS A 34 -24.76 7.22 -11.49
CA HIS A 34 -23.65 7.79 -12.23
C HIS A 34 -22.63 6.69 -12.45
N HIS A 35 -22.53 6.21 -13.69
CA HIS A 35 -21.43 5.39 -14.16
C HIS A 35 -20.10 6.16 -14.00
N VAL A 36 -19.53 6.06 -12.81
CA VAL A 36 -18.09 6.01 -12.64
C VAL A 36 -17.67 4.68 -13.27
N ASP A 37 -16.67 4.70 -14.15
CA ASP A 37 -16.11 3.45 -14.67
C ASP A 37 -15.50 2.68 -13.48
N GLU A 38 -16.12 1.55 -13.11
CA GLU A 38 -15.77 0.81 -11.88
C GLU A 38 -14.32 0.27 -11.91
N ASN A 39 -13.64 0.38 -13.06
CA ASN A 39 -12.25 -0.03 -13.26
C ASN A 39 -11.19 1.07 -13.08
N GLU A 40 -11.53 2.37 -13.10
CA GLU A 40 -10.52 3.45 -13.15
C GLU A 40 -9.73 3.61 -11.83
N PHE A 41 -10.31 3.17 -10.70
CA PHE A 41 -9.69 3.21 -9.37
C PHE A 41 -9.01 1.89 -8.95
N ALA A 42 -9.08 0.87 -9.79
CA ALA A 42 -8.57 -0.45 -9.44
C ALA A 42 -7.03 -0.52 -9.56
N HIS A 43 -6.39 -1.19 -8.60
CA HIS A 43 -4.95 -1.16 -8.37
C HIS A 43 -4.11 -1.50 -9.63
N ASN A 44 -3.40 -0.50 -10.19
CA ASN A 44 -2.31 -0.73 -11.13
C ASN A 44 -1.01 -0.97 -10.33
N HIS A 45 -0.44 -2.17 -10.47
CA HIS A 45 0.66 -2.59 -9.62
C HIS A 45 1.98 -1.83 -9.92
N LEU A 46 2.29 -1.54 -11.19
CA LEU A 46 3.42 -0.65 -11.50
C LEU A 46 3.23 0.74 -10.90
N ASP A 47 2.04 1.33 -11.01
CA ASP A 47 1.82 2.68 -10.47
C ASP A 47 1.92 2.69 -8.94
N HIS A 48 1.59 1.58 -8.28
CA HIS A 48 1.83 1.37 -6.84
C HIS A 48 3.32 1.36 -6.49
N ILE A 49 4.12 0.52 -7.17
CA ILE A 49 5.58 0.44 -7.01
C ILE A 49 6.21 1.81 -7.24
N GLN A 50 5.87 2.47 -8.36
CA GLN A 50 6.43 3.77 -8.70
C GLN A 50 6.07 4.81 -7.63
N ALA A 51 4.83 4.80 -7.10
CA ALA A 51 4.39 5.80 -6.13
C ALA A 51 5.20 5.82 -4.82
N TYR A 52 5.80 4.70 -4.39
CA TYR A 52 6.75 4.70 -3.27
C TYR A 52 8.13 5.21 -3.69
N ARG A 53 8.64 4.78 -4.85
CA ARG A 53 9.95 5.21 -5.40
C ARG A 53 10.04 6.72 -5.61
N LYS A 54 8.90 7.38 -5.90
CA LYS A 54 8.80 8.85 -5.97
C LYS A 54 9.21 9.59 -4.69
N GLU A 55 9.18 8.94 -3.53
CA GLU A 55 9.50 9.53 -2.22
C GLU A 55 11.00 9.47 -1.85
N THR A 56 11.83 9.00 -2.79
CA THR A 56 13.29 9.04 -2.72
C THR A 56 13.76 10.46 -2.36
N ALA A 57 14.40 10.62 -1.20
CA ALA A 57 14.92 11.92 -0.77
C ALA A 57 16.36 12.15 -1.23
N TYR A 58 16.68 13.42 -1.46
CA TYR A 58 18.07 13.84 -1.51
C TYR A 58 18.63 13.95 -0.09
N VAL A 59 19.77 13.29 0.15
CA VAL A 59 20.55 13.43 1.39
C VAL A 59 21.81 14.23 1.10
N HIS A 60 21.93 15.38 1.76
CA HIS A 60 23.08 16.27 1.60
C HIS A 60 24.34 15.72 2.29
N ASN A 61 25.51 16.15 1.81
CA ASN A 61 26.81 15.97 2.46
C ASN A 61 27.28 14.51 2.68
N LEU A 62 26.77 13.57 1.89
CA LEU A 62 27.31 12.20 1.86
C LEU A 62 28.66 12.13 1.11
N PRO A 63 29.54 11.16 1.44
CA PRO A 63 30.74 10.89 0.66
C PRO A 63 30.40 10.44 -0.78
N PRO A 64 31.39 10.36 -1.70
CA PRO A 64 31.23 9.70 -2.99
C PRO A 64 30.64 8.29 -2.83
N ALA A 65 29.97 7.79 -3.87
CA ALA A 65 29.41 6.45 -3.89
C ALA A 65 30.48 5.41 -3.53
N GLN A 66 30.16 4.48 -2.64
CA GLN A 66 31.03 3.35 -2.31
C GLN A 66 30.56 2.13 -3.10
N PHE A 67 31.46 1.17 -3.31
CA PHE A 67 31.01 -0.15 -3.75
C PHE A 67 30.22 -0.82 -2.64
N LEU A 68 29.07 -1.39 -3.00
CA LEU A 68 28.17 -2.11 -2.10
C LEU A 68 28.28 -3.61 -2.39
N GLU A 69 28.15 -4.42 -1.33
CA GLU A 69 28.17 -5.87 -1.40
C GLU A 69 26.75 -6.42 -1.19
N GLY A 70 26.42 -7.55 -1.81
CA GLY A 70 25.11 -8.18 -1.65
C GLY A 70 23.95 -7.39 -2.27
N ILE A 71 24.18 -6.69 -3.37
CA ILE A 71 23.18 -5.93 -4.16
C ILE A 71 22.96 -6.55 -5.56
N GLY A 72 23.22 -7.86 -5.68
CA GLY A 72 23.23 -8.55 -6.98
C GLY A 72 24.32 -8.02 -7.91
N THR A 73 24.14 -8.25 -9.21
CA THR A 73 25.07 -7.84 -10.27
C THR A 73 24.31 -7.54 -11.56
N SER A 74 24.70 -6.50 -12.30
CA SER A 74 24.35 -6.32 -13.72
C SER A 74 25.59 -6.47 -14.59
N THR A 75 25.44 -7.09 -15.75
CA THR A 75 26.50 -7.24 -16.76
C THR A 75 26.47 -6.17 -17.85
N PHE A 76 25.61 -5.14 -17.71
CA PHE A 76 25.38 -4.13 -18.75
C PHE A 76 26.66 -3.36 -19.10
N LYS A 77 27.12 -3.51 -20.35
CA LYS A 77 28.34 -2.86 -20.86
C LYS A 77 28.02 -1.54 -21.54
N ILE A 78 28.90 -0.56 -21.37
CA ILE A 78 28.77 0.79 -21.93
C ILE A 78 30.03 1.21 -22.71
N SER A 79 29.88 2.16 -23.64
CA SER A 79 31.00 2.75 -24.37
C SER A 79 31.79 3.71 -23.47
N THR A 80 32.72 3.17 -22.68
CA THR A 80 33.65 3.95 -21.87
C THR A 80 35.07 3.40 -21.97
N LYS A 81 36.07 4.27 -21.74
CA LYS A 81 37.47 3.87 -21.53
C LYS A 81 37.84 3.74 -20.05
N SER A 82 36.91 4.06 -19.14
CA SER A 82 37.13 4.02 -17.70
C SER A 82 36.50 2.77 -17.11
N GLU A 83 37.33 1.78 -16.77
CA GLU A 83 36.88 0.56 -16.06
C GLU A 83 36.11 0.89 -14.77
N GLN A 84 36.51 1.97 -14.08
CA GLN A 84 35.85 2.42 -12.86
C GLN A 84 34.47 3.02 -13.15
N ALA A 85 34.30 3.76 -14.26
CA ALA A 85 32.99 4.24 -14.68
C ALA A 85 32.05 3.08 -15.05
N GLN A 86 32.56 2.06 -15.76
CA GLN A 86 31.82 0.83 -16.07
C GLN A 86 31.36 0.10 -14.79
N LYS A 87 32.22 -0.01 -13.76
CA LYS A 87 31.85 -0.66 -12.49
C LYS A 87 30.77 0.11 -11.73
N TYR A 88 30.90 1.44 -11.60
CA TYR A 88 29.86 2.24 -10.96
C TYR A 88 28.55 2.29 -11.76
N PHE A 89 28.62 2.26 -13.09
CA PHE A 89 27.44 2.13 -13.94
C PHE A 89 26.73 0.79 -13.69
N ALA A 90 27.45 -0.33 -13.70
CA ALA A 90 26.88 -1.66 -13.45
C ALA A 90 26.27 -1.79 -12.05
N GLN A 91 26.93 -1.24 -11.02
CA GLN A 91 26.36 -1.11 -9.68
C GLN A 91 25.06 -0.28 -9.70
N GLY A 92 25.05 0.85 -10.40
CA GLY A 92 23.85 1.69 -10.54
C GLY A 92 22.67 0.93 -11.17
N VAL A 93 22.92 0.09 -12.18
CA VAL A 93 21.88 -0.74 -12.81
C VAL A 93 21.37 -1.83 -11.86
N ALA A 94 22.25 -2.52 -11.13
CA ALA A 94 21.83 -3.48 -10.10
C ALA A 94 20.94 -2.81 -9.04
N LEU A 95 21.33 -1.63 -8.56
CA LEU A 95 20.54 -0.86 -7.59
C LEU A 95 19.20 -0.34 -8.15
N LEU A 96 19.08 -0.10 -9.47
CA LEU A 96 17.78 0.16 -10.10
C LEU A 96 16.87 -1.08 -10.11
N HIS A 97 17.44 -2.28 -10.21
CA HIS A 97 16.70 -3.53 -10.07
C HIS A 97 16.32 -3.83 -8.62
N ASP A 98 17.10 -3.39 -7.63
CA ASP A 98 16.79 -3.46 -6.19
C ASP A 98 15.78 -2.39 -5.70
N PHE A 99 15.32 -1.50 -6.60
CA PHE A 99 14.57 -0.27 -6.29
C PHE A 99 15.26 0.65 -5.26
N TRP A 100 16.59 0.62 -5.21
CA TRP A 100 17.42 1.48 -4.37
C TRP A 100 17.84 2.76 -5.10
N ASP A 101 16.84 3.51 -5.56
CA ASP A 101 17.00 4.66 -6.47
C ASP A 101 18.04 5.70 -6.02
N PHE A 102 18.15 5.97 -4.70
CA PHE A 102 19.13 6.94 -4.19
C PHE A 102 20.59 6.48 -4.36
N GLU A 103 20.91 5.21 -4.07
CA GLU A 103 22.26 4.69 -4.26
C GLU A 103 22.57 4.43 -5.74
N ALA A 104 21.55 4.09 -6.54
CA ALA A 104 21.66 4.07 -7.99
C ALA A 104 22.06 5.45 -8.54
N TYR A 105 21.34 6.50 -8.13
CA TYR A 105 21.65 7.90 -8.44
C TYR A 105 23.09 8.29 -8.05
N ARG A 106 23.52 7.97 -6.81
CA ARG A 106 24.90 8.23 -6.35
C ARG A 106 25.93 7.52 -7.24
N SER A 107 25.68 6.26 -7.58
CA SER A 107 26.56 5.44 -8.43
C SER A 107 26.67 6.00 -9.85
N PHE A 108 25.56 6.42 -10.46
CA PHE A 108 25.59 7.06 -11.79
C PHE A 108 26.31 8.42 -11.80
N LYS A 109 26.19 9.23 -10.73
CA LYS A 109 26.96 10.49 -10.63
C LYS A 109 28.46 10.24 -10.54
N GLU A 110 28.88 9.20 -9.84
CA GLU A 110 30.30 8.84 -9.78
C GLU A 110 30.81 8.29 -11.13
N ALA A 111 30.00 7.49 -11.85
CA ALA A 111 30.30 7.11 -13.23
C ALA A 111 30.44 8.32 -14.17
N ILE A 112 29.55 9.32 -14.07
CA ILE A 112 29.64 10.60 -14.82
C ILE A 112 30.91 11.39 -14.45
N ARG A 113 31.31 11.40 -13.18
CA ARG A 113 32.54 12.07 -12.72
C ARG A 113 33.80 11.45 -13.34
N LEU A 114 33.77 10.14 -13.55
CA LEU A 114 34.89 9.36 -14.09
C LEU A 114 34.93 9.35 -15.63
N ASP A 115 33.78 9.37 -16.31
CA ASP A 115 33.67 9.54 -17.75
C ASP A 115 32.42 10.34 -18.13
N SER A 116 32.58 11.66 -18.25
CA SER A 116 31.49 12.59 -18.64
C SER A 116 31.15 12.58 -20.14
N SER A 117 31.80 11.71 -20.92
CA SER A 117 31.55 11.50 -22.35
C SER A 117 30.69 10.26 -22.64
N ALA A 118 30.66 9.29 -21.73
CA ALA A 118 29.76 8.15 -21.79
C ALA A 118 28.29 8.59 -21.66
N VAL A 119 27.43 8.13 -22.58
CA VAL A 119 26.01 8.53 -22.61
C VAL A 119 25.18 7.81 -21.55
N MET A 120 25.47 6.53 -21.29
CA MET A 120 24.64 5.67 -20.44
C MET A 120 24.61 6.07 -18.96
N PRO A 121 25.68 6.57 -18.33
CA PRO A 121 25.59 7.15 -16.99
C PRO A 121 24.56 8.28 -16.86
N TYR A 122 24.29 9.06 -17.92
CA TYR A 122 23.21 10.06 -17.93
C TYR A 122 21.82 9.42 -18.11
N TRP A 123 21.71 8.31 -18.83
CA TRP A 123 20.48 7.51 -18.89
C TRP A 123 20.15 6.94 -17.50
N GLY A 124 21.15 6.42 -16.79
CA GLY A 124 21.01 5.87 -15.44
C GLY A 124 20.64 6.96 -14.44
N LEU A 125 21.31 8.11 -14.52
CA LEU A 125 20.99 9.29 -13.71
C LEU A 125 19.51 9.67 -13.84
N TYR A 126 18.98 9.79 -15.06
CA TYR A 126 17.54 10.05 -15.23
C TYR A 126 16.68 8.88 -14.73
N SER A 127 17.09 7.63 -14.97
CA SER A 127 16.28 6.45 -14.62
C SER A 127 16.05 6.29 -13.12
N ALA A 128 17.01 6.75 -12.29
CA ALA A 128 16.92 6.74 -10.83
C ALA A 128 15.99 7.83 -10.26
N ILE A 129 15.99 9.04 -10.83
CA ILE A 129 15.36 10.23 -10.22
C ILE A 129 14.30 10.92 -11.09
N GLY A 130 14.09 10.47 -12.33
CA GLY A 130 13.23 11.14 -13.30
C GLY A 130 11.74 11.16 -12.94
N ALA A 131 11.31 10.29 -12.02
CA ALA A 131 9.95 10.20 -11.49
C ALA A 131 9.79 10.78 -10.07
N THR A 132 10.89 11.15 -9.40
CA THR A 132 10.90 11.68 -8.03
C THR A 132 10.13 13.00 -7.93
N GLU A 133 9.42 13.19 -6.82
CA GLU A 133 8.65 14.42 -6.57
C GLU A 133 9.47 15.45 -5.77
N GLY A 134 9.24 16.74 -6.07
CA GLY A 134 9.96 17.85 -5.43
C GLY A 134 11.18 18.36 -6.24
N PRO A 135 11.78 19.49 -5.82
CA PRO A 135 12.80 20.20 -6.59
C PRO A 135 14.22 19.62 -6.43
N ASP A 136 14.46 18.74 -5.46
CA ASP A 136 15.82 18.34 -5.02
C ASP A 136 16.68 17.71 -6.14
N PHE A 137 16.04 17.08 -7.12
CA PHE A 137 16.70 16.37 -8.23
C PHE A 137 16.55 17.06 -9.59
N ASP A 138 15.88 18.21 -9.62
CA ASP A 138 15.34 18.82 -10.84
C ASP A 138 16.46 19.30 -11.78
N ASP A 139 17.58 19.77 -11.24
CA ASP A 139 18.75 20.20 -12.01
C ASP A 139 19.57 19.04 -12.58
N ASP A 140 19.68 17.93 -11.84
CA ASP A 140 20.32 16.70 -12.34
C ASP A 140 19.44 16.00 -13.41
N LYS A 141 18.11 16.04 -13.25
CA LYS A 141 17.16 15.59 -14.29
C LYS A 141 17.33 16.42 -15.58
N LYS A 142 17.34 17.75 -15.48
CA LYS A 142 17.60 18.65 -16.62
C LYS A 142 18.99 18.44 -17.22
N LEU A 143 20.02 18.18 -16.39
CA LEU A 143 21.37 17.86 -16.84
C LEU A 143 21.40 16.56 -17.65
N ALA A 144 20.78 15.49 -17.15
CA ALA A 144 20.68 14.21 -17.84
C ALA A 144 20.05 14.38 -19.22
N VAL A 145 18.87 15.02 -19.31
CA VAL A 145 18.17 15.27 -20.57
C VAL A 145 19.02 16.08 -21.57
N ARG A 146 19.70 17.14 -21.12
CA ARG A 146 20.62 17.92 -21.98
C ARG A 146 21.78 17.07 -22.50
N LYS A 147 22.37 16.25 -21.63
CA LYS A 147 23.53 15.39 -21.98
C LYS A 147 23.14 14.24 -22.90
N LEU A 148 21.99 13.60 -22.68
CA LEU A 148 21.43 12.59 -23.58
C LEU A 148 21.21 13.16 -24.98
N LYS A 149 20.60 14.36 -25.11
CA LYS A 149 20.43 15.05 -26.40
C LYS A 149 21.77 15.34 -27.10
N ALA A 150 22.81 15.69 -26.34
CA ALA A 150 24.12 16.07 -26.89
C ALA A 150 25.04 14.88 -27.23
N LEU A 151 24.86 13.73 -26.58
CA LEU A 151 25.77 12.57 -26.70
C LEU A 151 25.20 11.41 -27.54
N ARG A 152 23.87 11.24 -27.62
CA ARG A 152 23.23 10.10 -28.31
C ARG A 152 23.69 9.88 -29.76
N ASP A 153 24.00 10.96 -30.48
CA ASP A 153 24.37 10.90 -31.90
C ASP A 153 25.86 10.57 -32.12
N LYS A 154 26.63 10.42 -31.02
CA LYS A 154 28.00 9.88 -30.99
C LYS A 154 28.08 8.51 -30.31
N ALA A 155 26.98 8.06 -29.70
CA ALA A 155 26.89 6.77 -29.03
C ALA A 155 26.80 5.63 -30.05
N ASN A 156 27.02 4.39 -29.60
CA ASN A 156 26.70 3.22 -30.43
C ASN A 156 25.17 3.08 -30.59
N GLU A 157 24.71 2.23 -31.51
CA GLU A 157 23.27 2.09 -31.82
C GLU A 157 22.43 1.65 -30.60
N HIS A 158 22.96 0.73 -29.78
CA HIS A 158 22.31 0.20 -28.60
C HIS A 158 22.09 1.29 -27.54
N GLU A 159 23.16 1.99 -27.16
CA GLU A 159 23.10 3.10 -26.19
C GLU A 159 22.24 4.28 -26.69
N LYS A 160 22.24 4.53 -28.02
CA LYS A 160 21.40 5.55 -28.63
C LYS A 160 19.90 5.25 -28.43
N LEU A 161 19.48 4.00 -28.56
CA LEU A 161 18.09 3.61 -28.33
C LEU A 161 17.66 3.83 -26.87
N TYR A 162 18.53 3.52 -25.91
CA TYR A 162 18.30 3.82 -24.49
C TYR A 162 18.19 5.32 -24.21
N ALA A 163 19.07 6.13 -24.80
CA ALA A 163 18.98 7.58 -24.73
C ALA A 163 17.67 8.11 -25.32
N GLU A 164 17.24 7.61 -26.48
CA GLU A 164 15.96 7.95 -27.09
C GLU A 164 14.75 7.54 -26.22
N ALA A 165 14.81 6.39 -25.54
CA ALA A 165 13.73 5.93 -24.65
C ALA A 165 13.46 6.95 -23.54
N ILE A 166 14.51 7.42 -22.87
CA ILE A 166 14.38 8.43 -21.82
C ILE A 166 13.92 9.78 -22.35
N LEU A 167 14.37 10.18 -23.55
CA LEU A 167 13.90 11.42 -24.16
C LEU A 167 12.42 11.38 -24.57
N LEU A 168 11.86 10.19 -24.86
CA LEU A 168 10.41 9.98 -25.03
C LEU A 168 9.67 9.98 -23.69
N ARG A 169 10.27 9.42 -22.63
CA ARG A 169 9.71 9.41 -21.26
C ARG A 169 9.66 10.81 -20.63
N ASP A 170 10.62 11.68 -20.96
CA ASP A 170 10.68 13.08 -20.50
C ASP A 170 9.80 14.04 -21.33
N ALA A 171 9.40 13.63 -22.54
CA ALA A 171 8.60 14.48 -23.42
C ALA A 171 7.18 14.72 -22.84
N PRO A 172 6.66 15.95 -22.92
CA PRO A 172 5.31 16.25 -22.47
C PRO A 172 4.28 15.54 -23.37
N GLY A 173 3.38 14.79 -22.76
CA GLY A 173 2.25 14.14 -23.45
C GLY A 173 1.83 12.83 -22.81
N GLU A 174 0.54 12.51 -22.95
CA GLU A 174 -0.12 11.32 -22.36
C GLU A 174 0.47 10.00 -22.89
N ASN A 175 1.02 10.00 -24.11
CA ASN A 175 1.59 8.81 -24.75
C ASN A 175 3.04 8.48 -24.37
N SER A 176 3.71 9.28 -23.53
CA SER A 176 5.13 9.12 -23.15
C SER A 176 5.45 7.72 -22.59
N ARG A 177 4.61 7.16 -21.71
CA ARG A 177 4.73 5.78 -21.18
C ARG A 177 4.72 4.73 -22.29
N LYS A 178 3.80 4.86 -23.25
CA LYS A 178 3.64 3.92 -24.37
C LYS A 178 4.82 4.01 -25.35
N GLN A 179 5.29 5.22 -25.64
CA GLN A 179 6.46 5.44 -26.50
C GLN A 179 7.76 4.93 -25.86
N TYR A 180 7.92 5.07 -24.54
CA TYR A 180 9.02 4.46 -23.79
C TYR A 180 9.00 2.93 -23.88
N GLN A 181 7.85 2.30 -23.62
CA GLN A 181 7.67 0.86 -23.77
C GLN A 181 8.01 0.37 -25.19
N GLN A 182 7.51 1.05 -26.23
CA GLN A 182 7.81 0.74 -27.64
C GLN A 182 9.31 0.84 -27.96
N LYS A 183 10.03 1.78 -27.35
CA LYS A 183 11.48 1.88 -27.53
C LYS A 183 12.23 0.72 -26.85
N LEU A 184 11.78 0.27 -25.68
CA LEU A 184 12.30 -0.94 -25.04
C LEU A 184 11.99 -2.22 -25.84
N GLU A 185 10.79 -2.33 -26.42
CA GLU A 185 10.41 -3.44 -27.34
C GLU A 185 11.37 -3.50 -28.56
N ILE A 186 11.75 -2.35 -29.12
CA ILE A 186 12.75 -2.27 -30.20
C ILE A 186 14.14 -2.71 -29.74
N ILE A 187 14.55 -2.37 -28.52
CA ILE A 187 15.84 -2.81 -27.95
C ILE A 187 15.84 -4.33 -27.77
N VAL A 188 14.83 -4.90 -27.10
CA VAL A 188 14.70 -6.36 -26.89
C VAL A 188 14.63 -7.13 -28.22
N HIS A 189 14.03 -6.55 -29.26
CA HIS A 189 14.00 -7.17 -30.59
C HIS A 189 15.37 -7.16 -31.30
N LYS A 190 16.15 -6.08 -31.17
CA LYS A 190 17.47 -5.94 -31.81
C LYS A 190 18.60 -6.61 -31.04
N TYR A 191 18.49 -6.66 -29.72
CA TYR A 191 19.47 -7.16 -28.77
C TYR A 191 18.77 -8.16 -27.83
N PRO A 192 18.37 -9.35 -28.32
CA PRO A 192 17.65 -10.35 -27.53
C PRO A 192 18.46 -10.94 -26.37
N GLU A 193 19.78 -10.70 -26.34
CA GLU A 193 20.70 -10.99 -25.24
C GLU A 193 20.70 -9.92 -24.13
N ASP A 194 20.08 -8.76 -24.34
CA ASP A 194 20.00 -7.68 -23.35
C ASP A 194 18.99 -8.02 -22.25
N VAL A 195 19.51 -8.56 -21.15
CA VAL A 195 18.72 -8.94 -19.97
C VAL A 195 18.10 -7.72 -19.30
N ASP A 196 18.87 -6.64 -19.11
CA ASP A 196 18.37 -5.45 -18.44
C ASP A 196 17.26 -4.77 -19.27
N ALA A 197 17.33 -4.78 -20.61
CA ALA A 197 16.23 -4.36 -21.50
C ALA A 197 14.94 -5.14 -21.25
N LYS A 198 15.03 -6.49 -21.18
CA LYS A 198 13.88 -7.35 -20.88
C LYS A 198 13.29 -7.04 -19.51
N LEU A 199 14.14 -6.83 -18.50
CA LEU A 199 13.73 -6.49 -17.13
C LEU A 199 13.03 -5.12 -17.07
N PHE A 200 13.59 -4.07 -17.68
CA PHE A 200 12.95 -2.76 -17.72
C PHE A 200 11.64 -2.78 -18.51
N LEU A 201 11.57 -3.57 -19.59
CA LEU A 201 10.33 -3.76 -20.36
C LEU A 201 9.28 -4.48 -19.51
N ALA A 202 9.64 -5.60 -18.87
CA ALA A 202 8.78 -6.38 -18.00
C ALA A 202 8.20 -5.50 -16.87
N LEU A 203 9.04 -4.77 -16.14
CA LEU A 203 8.60 -3.82 -15.12
C LEU A 203 7.65 -2.78 -15.70
N SER A 204 7.98 -2.17 -16.84
CA SER A 204 7.14 -1.12 -17.47
C SER A 204 5.77 -1.61 -17.94
N LYS A 205 5.59 -2.93 -18.11
CA LYS A 205 4.35 -3.61 -18.54
C LYS A 205 3.59 -4.26 -17.37
N MET A 206 4.13 -4.25 -16.15
CA MET A 206 3.58 -4.96 -14.97
C MET A 206 2.36 -4.24 -14.38
N SER A 207 1.25 -4.23 -15.11
CA SER A 207 0.03 -3.53 -14.69
C SER A 207 -0.72 -4.24 -13.55
N GLY A 208 -0.41 -5.50 -13.25
CA GLY A 208 -1.08 -6.31 -12.22
C GLY A 208 -2.39 -6.95 -12.69
N TYR A 209 -3.30 -7.15 -11.74
CA TYR A 209 -4.59 -7.81 -11.93
C TYR A 209 -5.75 -6.90 -11.48
N ASP A 210 -6.97 -7.20 -11.88
CA ASP A 210 -8.17 -6.57 -11.32
C ASP A 210 -8.65 -7.23 -10.01
N VAL A 211 -9.80 -6.79 -9.50
CA VAL A 211 -10.38 -7.31 -8.24
C VAL A 211 -10.87 -8.75 -8.36
N ASP A 212 -11.17 -9.21 -9.58
CA ASP A 212 -11.60 -10.57 -9.89
C ASP A 212 -10.42 -11.45 -10.38
N LEU A 213 -9.19 -10.93 -10.24
CA LEU A 213 -7.92 -11.55 -10.64
C LEU A 213 -7.74 -11.78 -12.16
N ASN A 214 -8.40 -10.98 -13.02
CA ASN A 214 -8.07 -10.96 -14.44
C ASN A 214 -6.79 -10.12 -14.70
N PRO A 215 -5.86 -10.58 -15.57
CA PRO A 215 -4.62 -9.85 -15.85
C PRO A 215 -4.89 -8.58 -16.66
N ARG A 216 -4.29 -7.46 -16.24
CA ARG A 216 -4.37 -6.17 -16.95
C ARG A 216 -3.44 -6.13 -18.17
N GLU A 217 -3.63 -5.15 -19.05
CA GLU A 217 -2.80 -4.97 -20.25
C GLU A 217 -1.30 -4.94 -19.89
N GLY A 218 -0.52 -5.77 -20.57
CA GLY A 218 0.93 -5.92 -20.35
C GLY A 218 1.33 -6.99 -19.34
N GLN A 219 0.46 -7.41 -18.41
CA GLN A 219 0.83 -8.33 -17.32
C GLN A 219 1.38 -9.66 -17.84
N ILE A 220 0.68 -10.31 -18.78
CA ILE A 220 1.12 -11.58 -19.40
C ILE A 220 2.40 -11.43 -20.23
N TYR A 221 2.65 -10.24 -20.80
CA TYR A 221 3.90 -9.99 -21.54
C TYR A 221 5.08 -9.76 -20.57
N SER A 222 4.84 -9.09 -19.44
CA SER A 222 5.79 -9.00 -18.33
C SER A 222 6.18 -10.40 -17.83
N GLU A 223 5.19 -11.26 -17.59
CA GLU A 223 5.39 -12.65 -17.20
C GLU A 223 6.26 -13.43 -18.19
N TYR A 224 5.95 -13.35 -19.48
CA TYR A 224 6.73 -14.03 -20.53
C TYR A 224 8.21 -13.63 -20.51
N LEU A 225 8.49 -12.32 -20.41
CA LEU A 225 9.86 -11.80 -20.35
C LEU A 225 10.61 -12.28 -19.11
N LEU A 226 9.94 -12.34 -17.94
CA LEU A 226 10.54 -12.81 -16.70
C LEU A 226 10.77 -14.33 -16.71
N ARG A 227 9.84 -15.13 -17.26
CA ARG A 227 10.04 -16.57 -17.49
C ARG A 227 11.24 -16.84 -18.43
N ASP A 228 11.43 -16.02 -19.46
CA ASP A 228 12.58 -16.13 -20.38
C ASP A 228 13.90 -15.83 -19.66
N VAL A 229 14.00 -14.70 -18.93
CA VAL A 229 15.21 -14.35 -18.18
C VAL A 229 15.54 -15.40 -17.12
N LEU A 230 14.58 -15.80 -16.28
CA LEU A 230 14.81 -16.82 -15.22
C LEU A 230 15.18 -18.21 -15.77
N LYS A 231 14.88 -18.49 -17.04
CA LYS A 231 15.30 -19.72 -17.72
C LYS A 231 16.73 -19.64 -18.26
N SER A 232 17.16 -18.47 -18.74
CA SER A 232 18.50 -18.24 -19.29
C SER A 232 19.55 -17.87 -18.22
N ASP A 233 19.12 -17.15 -17.19
CA ASP A 233 19.92 -16.70 -16.05
C ASP A 233 19.12 -16.97 -14.75
N PRO A 234 19.19 -18.21 -14.22
CA PRO A 234 18.42 -18.62 -13.03
C PRO A 234 18.87 -17.95 -11.72
N ASP A 235 19.90 -17.11 -11.75
CA ASP A 235 20.43 -16.37 -10.61
C ASP A 235 20.27 -14.85 -10.80
N ASN A 236 19.43 -14.43 -11.75
CA ASN A 236 19.17 -13.02 -11.98
C ASN A 236 18.33 -12.40 -10.86
N ALA A 237 18.97 -11.60 -10.01
CA ALA A 237 18.33 -10.95 -8.87
C ALA A 237 17.13 -10.06 -9.28
N GLY A 238 17.27 -9.27 -10.35
CA GLY A 238 16.19 -8.42 -10.87
C GLY A 238 15.00 -9.22 -11.40
N ALA A 239 15.25 -10.35 -12.07
CA ALA A 239 14.18 -11.23 -12.54
C ALA A 239 13.42 -11.89 -11.39
N HIS A 240 14.13 -12.37 -10.35
CA HIS A 240 13.48 -12.93 -9.16
C HIS A 240 12.64 -11.89 -8.41
N HIS A 241 13.14 -10.67 -8.27
CA HIS A 241 12.41 -9.58 -7.66
C HIS A 241 11.12 -9.27 -8.43
N TYR A 242 11.24 -9.05 -9.74
CA TYR A 242 10.09 -8.70 -10.56
C TYR A 242 9.10 -9.87 -10.67
N TRP A 243 9.57 -11.13 -10.57
CA TRP A 243 8.70 -12.31 -10.48
C TRP A 243 7.88 -12.35 -9.19
N ILE A 244 8.45 -11.95 -8.06
CA ILE A 244 7.71 -11.86 -6.78
C ILE A 244 6.57 -10.84 -6.93
N HIS A 245 6.88 -9.62 -7.36
CA HIS A 245 5.90 -8.55 -7.60
C HIS A 245 4.80 -8.96 -8.61
N LEU A 246 5.19 -9.61 -9.71
CA LEU A 246 4.26 -10.10 -10.72
C LEU A 246 3.21 -11.09 -10.14
N MET A 247 3.63 -11.97 -9.23
CA MET A 247 2.84 -13.13 -8.79
C MET A 247 2.19 -12.98 -7.42
N GLU A 248 2.68 -12.09 -6.56
CA GLU A 248 2.27 -12.02 -5.15
C GLU A 248 0.78 -11.78 -4.94
N ASN A 249 0.08 -11.09 -5.86
CA ASN A 249 -1.36 -10.89 -5.72
C ASN A 249 -2.21 -12.11 -6.15
N CYS A 250 -1.95 -12.66 -7.34
CA CYS A 250 -2.74 -13.73 -7.97
C CYS A 250 -2.43 -15.12 -7.43
N CYS A 251 -1.15 -15.41 -7.29
CA CYS A 251 -0.57 -16.74 -7.42
C CYS A 251 0.81 -16.80 -6.71
N PRO A 252 0.86 -16.43 -5.41
CA PRO A 252 2.11 -16.27 -4.67
C PRO A 252 2.92 -17.57 -4.52
N ASP A 253 2.29 -18.73 -4.68
CA ASP A 253 2.96 -20.03 -4.66
C ASP A 253 3.93 -20.22 -5.85
N GLU A 254 3.65 -19.64 -7.03
CA GLU A 254 4.60 -19.61 -8.15
C GLU A 254 5.87 -18.80 -7.85
N ALA A 255 5.84 -17.91 -6.83
CA ALA A 255 6.98 -17.08 -6.46
C ALA A 255 7.88 -17.67 -5.37
N ILE A 256 7.49 -18.75 -4.67
CA ILE A 256 8.25 -19.31 -3.52
C ILE A 256 9.73 -19.53 -3.84
N LYS A 257 10.05 -20.10 -5.02
CA LYS A 257 11.44 -20.34 -5.44
C LYS A 257 12.23 -19.05 -5.60
N SER A 258 11.60 -18.00 -6.14
CA SER A 258 12.22 -16.68 -6.25
C SER A 258 12.39 -16.04 -4.87
N SER A 259 11.42 -16.18 -3.95
CA SER A 259 11.51 -15.73 -2.56
C SER A 259 12.63 -16.42 -1.76
N GLU A 260 12.91 -17.70 -2.06
CA GLU A 260 14.03 -18.41 -1.44
C GLU A 260 15.39 -18.04 -2.08
N ARG A 261 15.43 -17.78 -3.39
CA ARG A 261 16.65 -17.46 -4.13
C ARG A 261 17.13 -16.02 -3.92
N ILE A 262 16.22 -15.04 -3.97
CA ILE A 262 16.53 -13.60 -3.92
C ILE A 262 17.35 -13.22 -2.68
N ARG A 263 16.97 -13.72 -1.49
CA ARG A 263 17.68 -13.41 -0.24
C ARG A 263 19.16 -13.84 -0.25
N LEU A 264 19.52 -14.86 -1.04
CA LEU A 264 20.90 -15.31 -1.19
C LEU A 264 21.70 -14.46 -2.18
N LEU A 265 21.04 -13.85 -3.17
CA LEU A 265 21.66 -13.03 -4.21
C LEU A 265 21.89 -11.58 -3.75
N THR A 266 20.95 -11.06 -2.95
CA THR A 266 20.88 -9.64 -2.57
C THR A 266 20.73 -9.41 -1.05
N PRO A 267 21.56 -10.01 -0.17
CA PRO A 267 21.45 -9.87 1.29
C PRO A 267 21.80 -8.46 1.83
N GLY A 268 22.43 -7.61 1.02
CA GLY A 268 22.79 -6.23 1.36
C GLY A 268 21.73 -5.18 1.00
N ALA A 269 20.69 -5.56 0.25
CA ALA A 269 19.59 -4.68 -0.14
C ALA A 269 18.32 -5.00 0.67
N ALA A 270 17.94 -4.11 1.59
CA ALA A 270 16.83 -4.34 2.52
C ALA A 270 15.50 -4.66 1.82
N HIS A 271 15.21 -3.98 0.70
CA HIS A 271 14.03 -4.25 -0.11
C HIS A 271 13.98 -5.70 -0.63
N MET A 272 15.11 -6.19 -1.15
CA MET A 272 15.22 -7.54 -1.71
C MET A 272 15.10 -8.63 -0.63
N VAL A 273 15.57 -8.34 0.59
CA VAL A 273 15.39 -9.19 1.78
C VAL A 273 13.93 -9.14 2.29
N HIS A 274 13.24 -8.03 2.09
CA HIS A 274 11.82 -7.84 2.43
C HIS A 274 10.86 -8.58 1.47
N MET A 275 11.14 -8.59 0.16
CA MET A 275 10.24 -9.16 -0.86
C MET A 275 9.75 -10.60 -0.60
N PRO A 276 10.57 -11.56 -0.11
CA PRO A 276 10.10 -12.88 0.30
C PRO A 276 8.93 -12.84 1.30
N GLY A 277 8.89 -11.83 2.17
CA GLY A 277 7.85 -11.67 3.18
C GLY A 277 6.46 -11.39 2.62
N HIS A 278 6.32 -10.75 1.45
CA HIS A 278 5.01 -10.56 0.80
C HIS A 278 4.38 -11.90 0.42
N VAL A 279 5.15 -12.77 -0.23
CA VAL A 279 4.75 -14.15 -0.61
C VAL A 279 4.46 -14.99 0.62
N TYR A 280 5.34 -14.97 1.62
CA TYR A 280 5.11 -15.71 2.87
C TYR A 280 3.87 -15.21 3.61
N TYR A 281 3.58 -13.90 3.62
CA TYR A 281 2.37 -13.34 4.22
C TYR A 281 1.09 -13.80 3.49
N LYS A 282 1.06 -13.70 2.14
CA LYS A 282 -0.09 -14.14 1.33
C LYS A 282 -0.35 -15.65 1.44
N LEU A 283 0.69 -16.47 1.66
CA LEU A 283 0.59 -17.91 1.86
C LEU A 283 0.34 -18.34 3.32
N GLY A 284 0.17 -17.42 4.26
CA GLY A 284 -0.02 -17.76 5.68
C GLY A 284 1.20 -18.36 6.37
N GLN A 285 2.39 -18.17 5.80
CA GLN A 285 3.69 -18.54 6.38
C GLN A 285 4.21 -17.41 7.28
N TYR A 286 3.34 -16.89 8.17
CA TYR A 286 3.55 -15.65 8.91
C TYR A 286 4.83 -15.60 9.76
N GLN A 287 5.36 -16.75 10.17
CA GLN A 287 6.65 -16.82 10.86
C GLN A 287 7.83 -16.48 9.92
N LYS A 288 7.87 -17.07 8.71
CA LYS A 288 8.90 -16.72 7.71
C LYS A 288 8.78 -15.27 7.26
N ALA A 289 7.54 -14.76 7.12
CA ALA A 289 7.29 -13.36 6.82
C ALA A 289 7.81 -12.44 7.94
N HIS A 290 7.55 -12.77 9.21
CA HIS A 290 8.07 -12.04 10.37
C HIS A 290 9.60 -11.95 10.35
N GLU A 291 10.26 -13.08 10.08
CA GLU A 291 11.72 -13.17 9.98
C GLU A 291 12.26 -12.30 8.84
N ALA A 292 11.71 -12.41 7.62
CA ALA A 292 12.13 -11.60 6.46
C ALA A 292 11.95 -10.08 6.70
N PHE A 293 10.84 -9.67 7.30
CA PHE A 293 10.58 -8.25 7.60
C PHE A 293 11.50 -7.72 8.70
N LEU A 294 11.83 -8.51 9.73
CA LEU A 294 12.83 -8.13 10.74
C LEU A 294 14.25 -8.05 10.15
N GLU A 295 14.60 -8.98 9.26
CA GLU A 295 15.89 -9.03 8.57
C GLU A 295 16.07 -7.76 7.71
N ALA A 296 15.06 -7.38 6.92
CA ALA A 296 15.05 -6.15 6.13
C ALA A 296 15.20 -4.88 6.99
N VAL A 297 14.43 -4.79 8.09
CA VAL A 297 14.54 -3.70 9.08
C VAL A 297 15.96 -3.61 9.67
N ALA A 298 16.65 -4.73 9.87
CA ALA A 298 18.03 -4.76 10.34
C ALA A 298 19.02 -4.27 9.28
N VAL A 299 18.89 -4.71 8.02
CA VAL A 299 19.74 -4.26 6.89
C VAL A 299 19.64 -2.75 6.69
N ASP A 300 18.42 -2.20 6.62
CA ASP A 300 18.19 -0.74 6.56
C ASP A 300 18.82 -0.04 7.76
N SER A 301 18.63 -0.55 8.98
CA SER A 301 19.17 0.07 10.21
C SER A 301 20.69 0.15 10.21
N VAL A 302 21.38 -0.86 9.65
CA VAL A 302 22.85 -0.85 9.50
C VAL A 302 23.28 0.18 8.46
N TYR A 303 22.64 0.22 7.30
CA TYR A 303 22.91 1.20 6.24
C TYR A 303 22.70 2.64 6.73
N MET A 304 21.53 2.93 7.30
CA MET A 304 21.17 4.25 7.83
C MET A 304 22.19 4.74 8.87
N LYS A 305 22.55 3.87 9.82
CA LYS A 305 23.57 4.19 10.84
C LYS A 305 24.97 4.40 10.24
N LYS A 306 25.36 3.63 9.22
CA LYS A 306 26.67 3.75 8.56
C LYS A 306 26.80 5.03 7.72
N GLN A 307 25.73 5.44 7.04
CA GLN A 307 25.72 6.63 6.17
C GLN A 307 25.27 7.91 6.88
N GLY A 308 24.69 7.83 8.09
CA GLY A 308 24.12 8.98 8.79
C GLY A 308 22.77 9.44 8.22
N ILE A 309 21.99 8.52 7.64
CA ILE A 309 20.71 8.80 6.99
C ILE A 309 19.55 8.62 7.99
N PRO A 310 18.65 9.61 8.17
CA PRO A 310 17.46 9.47 9.01
C PRO A 310 16.45 8.45 8.48
N GLU A 311 15.65 7.84 9.36
CA GLU A 311 14.69 6.81 8.97
C GLU A 311 13.63 7.29 7.95
N VAL A 312 13.18 8.55 8.06
CA VAL A 312 12.20 9.15 7.13
C VAL A 312 12.75 9.35 5.71
N ASP A 313 14.07 9.32 5.53
CA ASP A 313 14.72 9.41 4.21
C ASP A 313 15.03 8.05 3.59
N THR A 314 14.68 6.95 4.27
CA THR A 314 14.73 5.58 3.73
C THR A 314 13.31 5.06 3.54
N TRP A 315 12.75 5.22 2.32
CA TRP A 315 11.34 4.90 2.03
C TRP A 315 10.95 3.45 2.37
N ASN A 316 11.85 2.51 2.08
CA ASN A 316 11.67 1.08 2.37
C ASN A 316 11.45 0.82 3.87
N TYR A 317 12.13 1.54 4.75
CA TYR A 317 12.14 1.26 6.17
C TYR A 317 10.74 1.38 6.81
N ILE A 318 9.94 2.36 6.38
CA ILE A 318 8.55 2.54 6.81
C ILE A 318 7.66 1.41 6.26
N HIS A 319 7.88 1.02 5.00
CA HIS A 319 7.12 -0.05 4.33
C HIS A 319 7.40 -1.43 4.97
N ASN A 320 8.68 -1.76 5.20
CA ASN A 320 9.17 -2.96 5.87
C ASN A 320 8.49 -3.14 7.24
N ILE A 321 8.44 -2.07 8.04
CA ILE A 321 7.74 -2.10 9.32
C ILE A 321 6.23 -2.26 9.15
N ASN A 322 5.57 -1.56 8.23
CA ASN A 322 4.11 -1.67 8.07
C ASN A 322 3.67 -3.10 7.71
N TYR A 323 4.47 -3.82 6.93
CA TYR A 323 4.25 -5.23 6.67
C TYR A 323 4.45 -6.11 7.91
N LEU A 324 5.50 -5.86 8.70
CA LEU A 324 5.70 -6.52 10.00
C LEU A 324 4.50 -6.30 10.94
N LEU A 325 3.91 -5.10 10.96
CA LEU A 325 2.72 -4.78 11.75
C LEU A 325 1.51 -5.61 11.29
N SER A 326 1.22 -5.63 9.99
CA SER A 326 0.11 -6.40 9.42
C SER A 326 0.28 -7.90 9.60
N ASN A 327 1.49 -8.42 9.43
CA ASN A 327 1.83 -9.82 9.69
C ASN A 327 1.64 -10.19 11.18
N SER A 328 2.07 -9.31 12.09
CA SER A 328 1.94 -9.52 13.53
C SER A 328 0.49 -9.61 13.99
N ALA A 329 -0.45 -8.96 13.30
CA ALA A 329 -1.89 -9.07 13.56
C ALA A 329 -2.49 -10.42 13.15
N GLU A 330 -1.86 -11.16 12.24
CA GLU A 330 -2.33 -12.48 11.80
C GLU A 330 -1.80 -13.64 12.65
N ASN A 331 -0.66 -13.49 13.32
CA ASN A 331 -0.05 -14.53 14.17
C ASN A 331 0.16 -14.13 15.64
N GLY A 332 -0.45 -13.03 16.09
CA GLY A 332 -0.58 -12.71 17.52
C GLY A 332 0.62 -12.00 18.17
N HIS A 333 1.50 -11.34 17.42
CA HIS A 333 2.66 -10.63 17.99
C HIS A 333 2.32 -9.18 18.43
N TYR A 334 1.38 -9.01 19.37
CA TYR A 334 0.89 -7.69 19.81
C TYR A 334 1.99 -6.77 20.34
N LYS A 335 2.88 -7.26 21.21
CA LYS A 335 3.99 -6.44 21.76
C LYS A 335 4.98 -6.00 20.69
N THR A 336 5.37 -6.91 19.79
CA THR A 336 6.28 -6.59 18.67
C THR A 336 5.64 -5.56 17.74
N ALA A 337 4.36 -5.74 17.41
CA ALA A 337 3.59 -4.79 16.62
C ALA A 337 3.57 -3.40 17.27
N LEU A 338 3.21 -3.30 18.56
CA LEU A 338 3.21 -2.00 19.25
C LEU A 338 4.60 -1.38 19.33
N TYR A 339 5.64 -2.14 19.65
CA TYR A 339 7.02 -1.62 19.71
C TYR A 339 7.43 -0.95 18.39
N TYR A 340 7.21 -1.63 17.26
CA TYR A 340 7.57 -1.09 15.95
C TYR A 340 6.62 0.03 15.49
N ALA A 341 5.34 -0.04 15.82
CA ALA A 341 4.38 1.02 15.53
C ALA A 341 4.70 2.30 16.32
N GLU A 342 5.14 2.17 17.58
CA GLU A 342 5.59 3.29 18.41
C GLU A 342 6.96 3.81 17.93
N LYS A 343 7.85 2.95 17.43
CA LYS A 343 9.08 3.38 16.75
C LYS A 343 8.78 4.25 15.52
N LEU A 344 7.78 3.87 14.71
CA LEU A 344 7.31 4.71 13.61
C LEU A 344 6.69 6.01 14.10
N GLN A 345 5.73 5.97 15.04
CA GLN A 345 5.04 7.17 15.54
C GLN A 345 6.01 8.23 16.11
N ASN A 346 7.13 7.81 16.70
CA ASN A 346 8.11 8.69 17.33
C ASN A 346 9.26 9.13 16.40
N MET A 347 9.20 8.89 15.08
CA MET A 347 10.22 9.40 14.16
C MET A 347 10.26 10.95 14.15
N PRO A 348 11.45 11.59 14.15
CA PRO A 348 11.56 13.05 14.29
C PRO A 348 10.95 13.85 13.14
N VAL A 349 9.80 14.46 13.38
CA VAL A 349 9.10 15.32 12.41
C VAL A 349 9.82 16.66 12.25
N THR A 350 10.35 16.94 11.05
CA THR A 350 11.03 18.21 10.73
C THR A 350 10.25 19.00 9.67
N ARG A 351 10.32 20.34 9.73
CA ARG A 351 9.66 21.22 8.74
C ARG A 351 10.18 21.00 7.32
N GLU A 352 11.47 20.69 7.19
CA GLU A 352 12.16 20.39 5.92
C GLU A 352 11.64 19.12 5.23
N ARG A 353 10.97 18.22 5.98
CA ARG A 353 10.36 16.99 5.47
C ARG A 353 8.84 17.01 5.55
N LYS A 354 8.22 18.18 5.79
CA LYS A 354 6.77 18.34 6.02
C LYS A 354 5.91 17.59 4.99
N ALA A 355 6.23 17.67 3.69
CA ALA A 355 5.47 16.98 2.64
C ALA A 355 5.41 15.45 2.82
N LYS A 356 6.50 14.80 3.27
CA LYS A 356 6.50 13.38 3.61
C LYS A 356 5.63 13.07 4.83
N TYR A 357 5.73 13.91 5.86
CA TYR A 357 5.00 13.79 7.11
C TYR A 357 3.48 14.03 6.95
N GLU A 358 3.07 14.88 6.01
CA GLU A 358 1.68 15.13 5.62
C GLU A 358 1.06 14.04 4.74
N GLY A 359 1.91 13.31 4.01
CA GLY A 359 1.53 12.25 3.07
C GLY A 359 1.45 10.86 3.70
N ARG A 360 2.09 9.87 3.04
CA ARG A 360 2.01 8.44 3.42
C ARG A 360 2.39 8.17 4.87
N PHE A 361 3.41 8.86 5.39
CA PHE A 361 3.91 8.62 6.75
C PHE A 361 2.88 8.98 7.84
N PHE A 362 1.94 9.90 7.61
CA PHE A 362 0.84 10.09 8.58
C PHE A 362 0.04 8.78 8.76
N TYR A 363 -0.34 8.16 7.64
CA TYR A 363 -1.19 6.97 7.59
C TYR A 363 -0.46 5.67 7.92
N GLN A 364 0.85 5.63 7.69
CA GLN A 364 1.71 4.46 7.89
C GLN A 364 2.56 4.53 9.17
N GLY A 365 2.74 5.71 9.78
CA GLY A 365 3.57 5.89 10.97
C GLY A 365 2.83 6.56 12.13
N ILE A 366 2.39 7.81 11.97
CA ILE A 366 1.77 8.60 13.06
C ILE A 366 0.56 7.88 13.68
N ILE A 367 -0.30 7.27 12.87
CA ILE A 367 -1.48 6.52 13.35
C ILE A 367 -1.22 5.03 13.62
N ALA A 368 -0.01 4.51 13.33
CA ALA A 368 0.25 3.07 13.35
C ALA A 368 -0.05 2.39 14.70
N PRO A 369 0.30 2.98 15.87
CA PRO A 369 -0.06 2.40 17.16
C PRO A 369 -1.57 2.25 17.35
N ALA A 370 -2.36 3.23 16.93
CA ALA A 370 -3.81 3.16 17.02
C ALA A 370 -4.40 2.09 16.08
N LYS A 371 -3.86 1.95 14.86
CA LYS A 371 -4.25 0.86 13.94
C LYS A 371 -3.98 -0.52 14.58
N MET A 372 -2.86 -0.69 15.27
CA MET A 372 -2.57 -1.94 15.98
C MET A 372 -3.53 -2.20 17.14
N GLU A 373 -3.79 -1.22 18.00
CA GLU A 373 -4.79 -1.38 19.07
C GLU A 373 -6.19 -1.72 18.51
N LEU A 374 -6.59 -1.19 17.34
CA LEU A 374 -7.82 -1.59 16.64
C LEU A 374 -7.80 -3.06 16.20
N CYS A 375 -6.71 -3.51 15.56
CA CYS A 375 -6.58 -4.89 15.06
C CYS A 375 -6.72 -5.93 16.17
N PHE A 376 -6.08 -5.67 17.31
CA PHE A 376 -6.14 -6.54 18.49
C PHE A 376 -7.37 -6.30 19.39
N GLY A 377 -8.35 -5.49 18.96
CA GLY A 377 -9.62 -5.28 19.68
C GLY A 377 -9.52 -4.46 20.96
N TYR A 378 -8.45 -3.67 21.13
CA TYR A 378 -8.25 -2.73 22.23
C TYR A 378 -8.81 -1.34 21.90
N TYR A 379 -10.07 -1.29 21.46
CA TYR A 379 -10.75 -0.12 20.90
C TYR A 379 -10.61 1.17 21.75
N LYS A 380 -10.77 1.09 23.07
CA LYS A 380 -10.53 2.24 23.96
C LYS A 380 -9.10 2.79 23.89
N LYS A 381 -8.07 1.91 23.85
CA LYS A 381 -6.67 2.34 23.70
C LYS A 381 -6.43 2.99 22.34
N ALA A 382 -7.03 2.45 21.27
CA ALA A 382 -6.96 3.07 19.95
C ALA A 382 -7.53 4.49 19.95
N ALA A 383 -8.71 4.67 20.55
CA ALA A 383 -9.33 5.99 20.70
C ALA A 383 -8.45 6.95 21.51
N ASP A 384 -7.89 6.50 22.64
CA ASP A 384 -7.01 7.32 23.47
C ASP A 384 -5.75 7.76 22.71
N ARG A 385 -5.11 6.85 21.95
CA ARG A 385 -3.96 7.18 21.08
C ARG A 385 -4.34 8.19 19.98
N LEU A 386 -5.48 8.02 19.31
CA LEU A 386 -5.97 8.93 18.27
C LEU A 386 -6.34 10.32 18.79
N LYS A 387 -6.70 10.43 20.08
CA LYS A 387 -6.96 11.70 20.77
C LYS A 387 -5.69 12.49 21.08
N LEU A 388 -4.55 11.82 21.24
CA LEU A 388 -3.26 12.47 21.49
C LEU A 388 -2.64 13.08 20.22
N ILE A 389 -3.01 12.56 19.04
CA ILE A 389 -2.58 13.11 17.74
C ILE A 389 -3.35 14.41 17.48
N ASN A 390 -2.68 15.54 17.72
CA ASN A 390 -3.18 16.88 17.52
C ASN A 390 -2.28 17.60 16.52
N ASP A 391 -2.87 18.40 15.62
CA ASP A 391 -2.13 19.21 14.64
C ASP A 391 -1.50 20.45 15.30
N LYS A 392 -0.43 20.22 16.06
CA LYS A 392 0.41 21.30 16.57
C LYS A 392 1.25 21.84 15.41
N ASP A 393 1.31 23.16 15.30
CA ASP A 393 2.10 23.91 14.31
C ASP A 393 1.73 23.67 12.83
N SER A 394 0.50 23.20 12.56
CA SER A 394 0.00 22.91 11.20
C SER A 394 0.96 22.04 10.39
N ILE A 395 1.36 20.92 10.99
CA ILE A 395 2.27 19.92 10.44
C ILE A 395 1.49 18.86 9.65
N PHE A 396 0.21 18.68 9.91
CA PHE A 396 -0.65 17.70 9.25
C PHE A 396 -1.73 18.35 8.40
N THR A 397 -2.13 17.70 7.30
CA THR A 397 -3.24 18.20 6.47
C THR A 397 -4.59 18.00 7.16
N GLY A 398 -5.56 18.86 6.86
CA GLY A 398 -6.95 18.66 7.32
C GLY A 398 -7.56 17.33 6.87
N LYS A 399 -7.08 16.75 5.75
CA LYS A 399 -7.47 15.41 5.26
C LYS A 399 -6.92 14.30 6.17
N ALA A 400 -5.65 14.40 6.56
CA ALA A 400 -5.01 13.48 7.50
C ALA A 400 -5.69 13.53 8.88
N ILE A 401 -5.90 14.73 9.43
CA ILE A 401 -6.62 14.92 10.69
C ILE A 401 -8.06 14.40 10.61
N GLY A 402 -8.77 14.69 9.53
CA GLY A 402 -10.11 14.14 9.30
C GLY A 402 -10.12 12.61 9.27
N TYR A 403 -9.18 11.96 8.58
CA TYR A 403 -9.09 10.50 8.61
C TYR A 403 -8.88 9.95 10.03
N LYS A 404 -8.01 10.61 10.82
CA LYS A 404 -7.77 10.30 12.24
C LYS A 404 -8.99 10.60 13.13
N ASP A 405 -9.86 11.56 12.78
CA ASP A 405 -11.14 11.79 13.47
C ASP A 405 -12.16 10.70 13.14
N GLY A 406 -12.26 10.29 11.88
CA GLY A 406 -13.09 9.15 11.48
C GLY A 406 -12.70 7.86 12.21
N LEU A 407 -11.41 7.52 12.23
CA LEU A 407 -10.91 6.36 13.00
C LEU A 407 -11.15 6.50 14.52
N TYR A 408 -11.16 7.72 15.05
CA TYR A 408 -11.43 7.96 16.47
C TYR A 408 -12.90 7.70 16.82
N TYR A 409 -13.83 8.16 15.99
CA TYR A 409 -15.25 7.84 16.15
C TYR A 409 -15.51 6.34 15.99
N PHE A 410 -14.90 5.69 14.98
CA PHE A 410 -14.98 4.23 14.82
C PHE A 410 -14.47 3.50 16.07
N ALA A 411 -13.29 3.86 16.58
CA ALA A 411 -12.71 3.26 17.79
C ALA A 411 -13.62 3.40 19.02
N LEU A 412 -14.25 4.56 19.22
CA LEU A 412 -15.20 4.78 20.31
C LEU A 412 -16.51 4.01 20.11
N GLY A 413 -17.01 3.92 18.88
CA GLY A 413 -18.18 3.12 18.53
C GLY A 413 -17.96 1.63 18.80
N MET A 414 -16.84 1.08 18.34
CA MET A 414 -16.45 -0.32 18.58
C MET A 414 -16.25 -0.63 20.06
N ASP A 415 -15.71 0.31 20.84
CA ASP A 415 -15.62 0.20 22.30
C ASP A 415 -17.00 0.20 22.97
N ALA A 416 -17.92 1.07 22.54
CA ALA A 416 -19.29 1.11 23.03
C ALA A 416 -20.08 -0.15 22.67
N VAL A 417 -19.92 -0.70 21.46
CA VAL A 417 -20.44 -2.02 21.06
C VAL A 417 -19.91 -3.12 21.98
N LYS A 418 -18.58 -3.17 22.19
CA LYS A 418 -17.93 -4.16 23.06
C LYS A 418 -18.41 -4.08 24.53
N ARG A 419 -18.83 -2.89 24.97
CA ARG A 419 -19.45 -2.63 26.28
C ARG A 419 -20.97 -2.79 26.32
N GLY A 420 -21.61 -3.18 25.21
CA GLY A 420 -23.05 -3.37 25.12
C GLY A 420 -23.90 -2.09 25.20
N LYS A 421 -23.33 -0.92 24.88
CA LYS A 421 -24.03 0.36 24.97
C LYS A 421 -24.45 0.89 23.59
N ALA A 422 -25.64 0.50 23.14
CA ALA A 422 -26.15 0.82 21.81
C ALA A 422 -26.28 2.33 21.55
N ASP A 423 -26.89 3.11 22.45
CA ASP A 423 -27.04 4.56 22.29
C ASP A 423 -25.69 5.30 22.21
N GLU A 424 -24.71 4.85 22.98
CA GLU A 424 -23.36 5.41 22.97
C GLU A 424 -22.66 5.09 21.65
N ALA A 425 -22.81 3.86 21.15
CA ALA A 425 -22.27 3.45 19.85
C ALA A 425 -22.93 4.19 18.68
N ARG A 426 -24.26 4.35 18.70
CA ARG A 426 -25.03 5.09 17.68
C ARG A 426 -24.55 6.52 17.55
N LYS A 427 -24.37 7.23 18.67
CA LYS A 427 -23.82 8.60 18.69
C LYS A 427 -22.46 8.70 17.98
N TYR A 428 -21.60 7.69 18.10
CA TYR A 428 -20.31 7.67 17.42
C TYR A 428 -20.42 7.24 15.94
N SER A 429 -21.37 6.38 15.59
CA SER A 429 -21.73 6.08 14.19
C SER A 429 -22.24 7.33 13.47
N ASP A 430 -23.21 8.04 14.04
CA ASP A 430 -23.77 9.27 13.47
C ASP A 430 -22.67 10.34 13.26
N ALA A 431 -21.72 10.45 14.19
CA ALA A 431 -20.57 11.34 14.08
C ALA A 431 -19.61 10.92 12.96
N LEU A 432 -19.38 9.61 12.77
CA LEU A 432 -18.57 9.06 11.68
C LEU A 432 -19.23 9.29 10.31
N ASP A 433 -20.53 9.06 10.19
CA ASP A 433 -21.28 9.27 8.94
C ASP A 433 -21.37 10.75 8.55
N ALA A 434 -21.64 11.64 9.52
CA ALA A 434 -21.60 13.09 9.29
C ALA A 434 -20.19 13.57 8.87
N HIS A 435 -19.15 12.95 9.45
CA HIS A 435 -17.76 13.21 9.10
C HIS A 435 -17.43 12.73 7.67
N LEU A 436 -17.86 11.52 7.30
CA LEU A 436 -17.71 10.97 5.95
C LEU A 436 -18.38 11.86 4.91
N TYR A 437 -19.63 12.25 5.12
CA TYR A 437 -20.38 13.12 4.21
C TYR A 437 -19.70 14.48 3.98
N ARG A 438 -19.23 15.13 5.06
CA ARG A 438 -18.48 16.39 4.96
C ARG A 438 -17.18 16.23 4.18
N ASN A 439 -16.43 15.17 4.42
CA ASN A 439 -15.12 15.01 3.79
C ASN A 439 -15.22 14.50 2.34
N SER A 440 -16.25 13.72 1.99
CA SER A 440 -16.49 13.29 0.61
C SER A 440 -16.88 14.47 -0.29
N THR A 441 -17.68 15.41 0.23
CA THR A 441 -18.09 16.63 -0.49
C THR A 441 -16.99 17.69 -0.63
N GLN A 442 -15.90 17.56 0.13
CA GLN A 442 -14.74 18.47 0.11
C GLN A 442 -13.51 17.91 -0.61
N SER A 443 -13.53 16.64 -1.04
CA SER A 443 -12.38 15.97 -1.67
C SER A 443 -12.38 16.14 -3.19
N SER A 444 -11.19 16.33 -3.78
CA SER A 444 -11.04 16.26 -5.24
C SER A 444 -11.12 14.81 -5.71
N ARG A 445 -11.64 14.59 -6.92
CA ARG A 445 -11.63 13.29 -7.60
C ARG A 445 -10.22 12.84 -8.00
N ASP A 446 -9.27 13.77 -8.09
CA ASP A 446 -7.87 13.48 -8.46
C ASP A 446 -7.02 13.07 -7.24
N ASP A 447 -7.54 13.20 -6.01
CA ASP A 447 -6.82 12.85 -4.79
C ASP A 447 -7.03 11.38 -4.42
N VAL A 448 -6.23 10.52 -5.07
CA VAL A 448 -6.20 9.07 -4.86
C VAL A 448 -6.01 8.68 -3.39
N ILE A 449 -5.23 9.45 -2.62
CA ILE A 449 -5.03 9.17 -1.19
C ILE A 449 -6.31 9.45 -0.42
N ALA A 450 -6.92 10.62 -0.61
CA ALA A 450 -8.18 10.97 0.06
C ALA A 450 -9.30 9.97 -0.29
N ILE A 451 -9.43 9.59 -1.56
CA ILE A 451 -10.43 8.60 -2.01
C ILE A 451 -10.24 7.26 -1.28
N ARG A 452 -9.01 6.73 -1.26
CA ARG A 452 -8.71 5.45 -0.59
C ARG A 452 -8.98 5.51 0.92
N ARG A 453 -8.63 6.63 1.57
CA ARG A 453 -8.88 6.84 3.00
C ARG A 453 -10.36 7.03 3.34
N LEU A 454 -11.14 7.65 2.46
CA LEU A 454 -12.60 7.69 2.57
C LEU A 454 -13.22 6.30 2.38
N GLY A 455 -12.70 5.50 1.45
CA GLY A 455 -13.07 4.09 1.25
C GLY A 455 -12.88 3.27 2.52
N ASP A 456 -11.69 3.30 3.13
CA ASP A 456 -11.41 2.60 4.40
C ASP A 456 -12.40 3.00 5.52
N LEU A 457 -12.71 4.30 5.64
CA LEU A 457 -13.67 4.80 6.65
C LEU A 457 -15.12 4.44 6.34
N ASN A 458 -15.51 4.34 5.07
CA ASN A 458 -16.84 3.91 4.67
C ASN A 458 -17.06 2.42 5.02
N VAL A 459 -16.04 1.57 4.85
CA VAL A 459 -16.07 0.19 5.35
C VAL A 459 -16.22 0.17 6.87
N ALA A 460 -15.44 0.99 7.58
CA ALA A 460 -15.51 1.09 9.04
C ALA A 460 -16.90 1.55 9.55
N SER A 461 -17.54 2.50 8.88
CA SER A 461 -18.88 2.97 9.26
C SER A 461 -19.94 1.88 9.07
N LEU A 462 -19.95 1.21 7.91
CA LEU A 462 -20.86 0.10 7.65
C LEU A 462 -20.62 -1.08 8.62
N GLU A 463 -19.36 -1.39 8.97
CA GLU A 463 -19.05 -2.40 9.99
C GLU A 463 -19.65 -2.02 11.35
N LEU A 464 -19.46 -0.77 11.79
CA LEU A 464 -20.00 -0.27 13.06
C LEU A 464 -21.53 -0.26 13.07
N GLN A 465 -22.18 0.23 12.02
CA GLN A 465 -23.65 0.23 11.89
C GLN A 465 -24.21 -1.19 11.99
N GLY A 466 -23.63 -2.16 11.28
CA GLY A 466 -24.05 -3.56 11.34
C GLY A 466 -23.87 -4.18 12.73
N LEU A 467 -22.75 -3.88 13.40
CA LEU A 467 -22.52 -4.32 14.78
C LEU A 467 -23.48 -3.69 15.80
N ILE A 468 -23.90 -2.43 15.60
CA ILE A 468 -24.95 -1.79 16.41
C ILE A 468 -26.29 -2.50 16.22
N GLN A 469 -26.68 -2.80 14.98
CA GLN A 469 -27.93 -3.54 14.71
C GLN A 469 -27.92 -4.93 15.38
N SER A 470 -26.80 -5.65 15.35
CA SER A 470 -26.72 -6.93 16.05
C SER A 470 -26.76 -6.76 17.56
N LEU A 471 -26.12 -5.72 18.13
CA LEU A 471 -26.22 -5.41 19.56
C LEU A 471 -27.69 -5.18 19.98
N GLU A 472 -28.49 -4.54 19.13
CA GLU A 472 -29.93 -4.31 19.33
C GLU A 472 -30.80 -5.54 19.00
N ASN A 473 -30.18 -6.64 18.58
CA ASN A 473 -30.80 -7.91 18.18
C ASN A 473 -31.59 -7.85 16.85
N ASN A 474 -31.35 -6.82 16.04
CA ASN A 474 -31.82 -6.71 14.66
C ASN A 474 -30.89 -7.51 13.72
N ASP A 475 -30.67 -8.79 14.01
CA ASP A 475 -29.58 -9.57 13.41
C ASP A 475 -29.68 -9.72 11.88
N ASP A 476 -30.88 -9.76 11.29
CA ASP A 476 -31.03 -9.82 9.82
C ASP A 476 -30.58 -8.53 9.13
N GLU A 477 -30.86 -7.37 9.74
CA GLU A 477 -30.39 -6.07 9.26
C GLU A 477 -28.88 -5.91 9.48
N ALA A 478 -28.37 -6.38 10.63
CA ALA A 478 -26.94 -6.45 10.90
C ALA A 478 -26.19 -7.25 9.82
N ILE A 479 -26.70 -8.42 9.45
CA ILE A 479 -26.15 -9.28 8.39
C ILE A 479 -26.22 -8.57 7.03
N ARG A 480 -27.32 -7.88 6.72
CA ARG A 480 -27.49 -7.13 5.46
C ARG A 480 -26.42 -6.05 5.32
N ILE A 481 -26.25 -5.22 6.37
CA ILE A 481 -25.25 -4.14 6.38
C ILE A 481 -23.82 -4.71 6.35
N LEU A 482 -23.52 -5.75 7.13
CA LEU A 482 -22.17 -6.35 7.16
C LEU A 482 -21.79 -7.01 5.83
N LYS A 483 -22.74 -7.56 5.07
CA LYS A 483 -22.50 -7.99 3.67
C LYS A 483 -22.18 -6.81 2.74
N THR A 484 -22.84 -5.66 2.93
CA THR A 484 -22.50 -4.43 2.19
C THR A 484 -21.09 -3.93 2.57
N ALA A 485 -20.73 -3.96 3.86
CA ALA A 485 -19.38 -3.66 4.33
C ALA A 485 -18.34 -4.61 3.74
N GLN A 486 -18.61 -5.92 3.70
CA GLN A 486 -17.75 -6.93 3.10
C GLN A 486 -17.55 -6.70 1.59
N LYS A 487 -18.61 -6.35 0.85
CA LYS A 487 -18.47 -5.94 -0.56
C LYS A 487 -17.60 -4.69 -0.64
N LYS A 488 -17.84 -3.67 0.18
CA LYS A 488 -17.05 -2.43 0.14
C LYS A 488 -15.59 -2.64 0.54
N GLU A 489 -15.27 -3.60 1.40
CA GLU A 489 -13.90 -4.04 1.69
C GLU A 489 -13.25 -4.68 0.45
N HIS A 490 -13.97 -5.52 -0.28
CA HIS A 490 -13.51 -6.11 -1.54
C HIS A 490 -13.26 -5.04 -2.62
N ASP A 491 -14.20 -4.10 -2.76
CA ASP A 491 -14.14 -2.98 -3.71
C ASP A 491 -12.92 -2.03 -3.44
N LEU A 492 -12.24 -2.12 -2.29
CA LEU A 492 -10.98 -1.38 -2.04
C LEU A 492 -9.80 -1.92 -2.87
N GLY A 493 -9.89 -3.15 -3.36
CA GLY A 493 -8.87 -3.80 -4.17
C GLY A 493 -7.57 -4.15 -3.44
N TYR A 494 -6.54 -4.45 -4.23
CA TYR A 494 -5.26 -4.91 -3.71
C TYR A 494 -4.41 -3.80 -3.08
N SER A 495 -3.55 -4.17 -2.13
CA SER A 495 -2.97 -3.26 -1.16
C SER A 495 -1.80 -3.91 -0.42
N GLU A 496 -0.66 -3.23 -0.38
CA GLU A 496 0.59 -3.72 0.22
C GLU A 496 1.06 -2.80 1.38
N PRO A 497 0.87 -3.20 2.66
CA PRO A 497 -0.01 -4.28 3.13
C PRO A 497 -1.52 -3.92 3.00
N PRO A 498 -2.47 -4.83 3.34
CA PRO A 498 -3.91 -4.57 3.26
C PRO A 498 -4.35 -3.26 3.95
N SER A 499 -5.13 -2.42 3.27
CA SER A 499 -5.47 -1.08 3.76
C SER A 499 -6.40 -1.13 4.98
N TYR A 500 -7.46 -1.93 4.86
CA TYR A 500 -8.36 -2.30 5.95
C TYR A 500 -7.76 -3.48 6.73
N ALA A 501 -7.18 -3.14 7.89
CA ALA A 501 -6.34 -4.09 8.63
C ALA A 501 -7.15 -5.18 9.35
N ARG A 502 -8.41 -4.90 9.73
CA ARG A 502 -9.35 -5.82 10.38
C ARG A 502 -10.45 -6.25 9.39
N PRO A 503 -10.47 -7.49 8.85
CA PRO A 503 -11.49 -7.92 7.90
C PRO A 503 -12.91 -7.89 8.47
N VAL A 504 -13.86 -7.40 7.67
CA VAL A 504 -15.29 -7.36 8.01
C VAL A 504 -15.85 -8.77 8.24
N LEU A 505 -15.25 -9.78 7.60
CA LEU A 505 -15.57 -11.20 7.80
C LEU A 505 -15.46 -11.65 9.28
N ILE A 506 -14.59 -11.03 10.08
CA ILE A 506 -14.52 -11.29 11.53
C ILE A 506 -15.85 -10.89 12.17
N SER A 507 -16.29 -9.66 11.95
CA SER A 507 -17.52 -9.10 12.52
C SER A 507 -18.78 -9.80 11.98
N LEU A 508 -18.80 -10.17 10.70
CA LEU A 508 -19.89 -10.97 10.11
C LEU A 508 -19.95 -12.38 10.74
N GLY A 509 -18.81 -13.03 10.94
CA GLY A 509 -18.71 -14.31 11.65
C GLY A 509 -19.19 -14.20 13.11
N GLU A 510 -18.84 -13.13 13.82
CA GLU A 510 -19.29 -12.87 15.20
C GLU A 510 -20.81 -12.65 15.28
N VAL A 511 -21.41 -11.89 14.37
CA VAL A 511 -22.87 -11.70 14.29
C VAL A 511 -23.60 -13.01 13.94
N TYR A 512 -23.13 -13.78 12.96
CA TYR A 512 -23.71 -15.10 12.67
C TYR A 512 -23.62 -16.05 13.87
N THR A 513 -22.51 -15.99 14.63
CA THR A 513 -22.34 -16.79 15.85
C THR A 513 -23.32 -16.38 16.95
N LYS A 514 -23.59 -15.06 17.12
CA LYS A 514 -24.58 -14.55 18.07
C LYS A 514 -26.00 -15.00 17.70
N ALA A 515 -26.36 -14.86 16.41
CA ALA A 515 -27.66 -15.21 15.86
C ALA A 515 -27.94 -16.73 15.76
N GLY A 516 -27.02 -17.59 16.24
CA GLY A 516 -27.16 -19.05 16.15
C GLY A 516 -26.99 -19.63 14.74
N LYS A 517 -26.64 -18.81 13.74
CA LYS A 517 -26.50 -19.18 12.33
C LYS A 517 -25.12 -19.80 12.08
N TYR A 518 -24.81 -20.89 12.79
CA TYR A 518 -23.44 -21.43 12.90
C TYR A 518 -22.80 -21.82 11.57
N ASP A 519 -23.55 -22.36 10.61
CA ASP A 519 -22.99 -22.75 9.31
C ASP A 519 -22.58 -21.53 8.46
N LEU A 520 -23.32 -20.41 8.59
CA LEU A 520 -22.92 -19.13 8.00
C LEU A 520 -21.72 -18.50 8.73
N ALA A 521 -21.62 -18.69 10.04
CA ALA A 521 -20.45 -18.26 10.80
C ALA A 521 -19.19 -19.03 10.40
N ILE A 522 -19.28 -20.35 10.24
CA ILE A 522 -18.21 -21.21 9.72
C ILE A 522 -17.79 -20.70 8.34
N LYS A 523 -18.74 -20.54 7.41
CA LYS A 523 -18.45 -20.06 6.05
C LYS A 523 -17.74 -18.69 6.05
N ALA A 524 -18.17 -17.74 6.88
CA ALA A 524 -17.52 -16.43 6.98
C ALA A 524 -16.06 -16.51 7.45
N TYR A 525 -15.73 -17.41 8.39
CA TYR A 525 -14.35 -17.61 8.82
C TYR A 525 -13.53 -18.49 7.86
N GLU A 526 -14.16 -19.40 7.11
CA GLU A 526 -13.50 -20.14 6.02
C GLU A 526 -13.15 -19.21 4.85
N ASP A 527 -14.05 -18.28 4.47
CA ASP A 527 -13.77 -17.23 3.49
C ASP A 527 -12.63 -16.31 3.96
N LEU A 528 -12.54 -16.06 5.27
CA LEU A 528 -11.42 -15.32 5.84
C LEU A 528 -10.11 -16.14 5.77
N ALA A 529 -10.16 -17.43 6.09
CA ALA A 529 -9.00 -18.32 5.98
C ALA A 529 -8.54 -18.51 4.52
N GLN A 530 -9.44 -18.44 3.54
CA GLN A 530 -9.07 -18.44 2.12
C GLN A 530 -8.33 -17.14 1.73
N LYS A 531 -8.78 -15.99 2.23
CA LYS A 531 -8.13 -14.68 1.97
C LYS A 531 -6.86 -14.44 2.78
N ARG A 532 -6.77 -15.01 3.99
CA ARG A 532 -5.66 -14.91 4.93
C ARG A 532 -5.36 -16.31 5.51
N PRO A 533 -4.65 -17.18 4.76
CA PRO A 533 -4.35 -18.55 5.17
C PRO A 533 -3.68 -18.60 6.54
N ASN A 534 -4.06 -19.57 7.36
CA ASN A 534 -3.56 -19.74 8.74
C ASN A 534 -3.77 -18.51 9.67
N SER A 535 -4.62 -17.54 9.33
CA SER A 535 -4.87 -16.39 10.21
C SER A 535 -5.39 -16.84 11.59
N ALA A 536 -4.72 -16.39 12.66
CA ALA A 536 -5.13 -16.65 14.03
C ALA A 536 -6.56 -16.13 14.30
N ASN A 537 -6.97 -15.04 13.63
CA ASN A 537 -8.32 -14.50 13.74
C ASN A 537 -9.37 -15.44 13.13
N ALA A 538 -9.07 -16.06 11.99
CA ALA A 538 -9.94 -17.06 11.35
C ALA A 538 -10.03 -18.35 12.19
N LEU A 539 -8.88 -18.90 12.61
CA LEU A 539 -8.81 -20.11 13.41
C LEU A 539 -9.50 -19.96 14.78
N TRP A 540 -9.32 -18.81 15.44
CA TRP A 540 -10.03 -18.46 16.67
C TRP A 540 -11.55 -18.30 16.45
N GLY A 541 -11.95 -17.69 15.33
CA GLY A 541 -13.33 -17.60 14.89
C GLY A 541 -13.99 -18.98 14.77
N LEU A 542 -13.40 -19.86 13.97
CA LEU A 542 -13.84 -21.23 13.77
C LEU A 542 -13.89 -22.00 15.11
N TYR A 543 -12.85 -21.91 15.94
CA TYR A 543 -12.82 -22.53 17.26
C TYR A 543 -14.03 -22.13 18.12
N LYS A 544 -14.30 -20.82 18.24
CA LYS A 544 -15.47 -20.30 18.97
C LYS A 544 -16.79 -20.88 18.44
N VAL A 545 -16.94 -21.02 17.12
CA VAL A 545 -18.17 -21.53 16.51
C VAL A 545 -18.33 -23.02 16.74
N TYR A 546 -17.33 -23.85 16.44
CA TYR A 546 -17.42 -25.30 16.62
C TYR A 546 -17.61 -25.68 18.10
N LYS A 547 -16.99 -24.94 19.04
CA LYS A 547 -17.23 -25.07 20.49
C LYS A 547 -18.69 -24.76 20.88
N LYS A 548 -19.33 -23.77 20.24
CA LYS A 548 -20.76 -23.46 20.42
C LYS A 548 -21.70 -24.47 19.73
N LYS A 549 -21.29 -25.03 18.58
CA LYS A 549 -22.02 -26.08 17.84
C LYS A 549 -21.95 -27.45 18.53
N GLY A 550 -21.05 -27.63 19.50
CA GLY A 550 -20.89 -28.88 20.25
C GLY A 550 -19.90 -29.88 19.63
N ASP A 551 -19.19 -29.50 18.56
CA ASP A 551 -18.19 -30.34 17.91
C ASP A 551 -16.84 -30.22 18.63
N ALA A 552 -16.68 -31.03 19.67
CA ALA A 552 -15.46 -31.09 20.47
C ALA A 552 -14.24 -31.57 19.68
N ALA A 553 -14.44 -32.40 18.65
CA ALA A 553 -13.35 -32.93 17.82
C ALA A 553 -12.77 -31.81 16.94
N LYS A 554 -13.63 -31.10 16.19
CA LYS A 554 -13.20 -30.00 15.33
C LYS A 554 -12.69 -28.80 16.12
N ALA A 555 -13.31 -28.49 17.27
CA ALA A 555 -12.79 -27.47 18.18
C ALA A 555 -11.37 -27.80 18.67
N LYS A 556 -11.07 -29.06 19.01
CA LYS A 556 -9.72 -29.49 19.43
C LYS A 556 -8.70 -29.40 18.29
N GLU A 557 -9.08 -29.77 17.06
CA GLU A 557 -8.25 -29.64 15.87
C GLU A 557 -7.86 -28.18 15.61
N LEU A 558 -8.85 -27.27 15.60
CA LEU A 558 -8.65 -25.83 15.39
C LEU A 558 -7.83 -25.19 16.52
N ALA A 559 -8.01 -25.64 17.76
CA ALA A 559 -7.18 -25.22 18.89
C ALA A 559 -5.71 -25.62 18.73
N ALA A 560 -5.43 -26.80 18.16
CA ALA A 560 -4.06 -27.24 17.87
C ALA A 560 -3.43 -26.42 16.73
N GLN A 561 -4.18 -26.16 15.66
CA GLN A 561 -3.74 -25.29 14.54
C GLN A 561 -3.46 -23.87 15.01
N LEU A 562 -4.37 -23.28 15.81
CA LEU A 562 -4.19 -21.94 16.37
C LEU A 562 -2.94 -21.86 17.25
N ASN A 563 -2.72 -22.84 18.13
CA ASN A 563 -1.53 -22.92 18.99
C ASN A 563 -0.22 -22.93 18.20
N GLU A 564 -0.16 -23.57 17.03
CA GLU A 564 1.04 -23.56 16.19
C GLU A 564 1.26 -22.19 15.53
N VAL A 565 0.20 -21.58 14.99
CA VAL A 565 0.27 -20.23 14.39
C VAL A 565 0.73 -19.18 15.40
N ILE A 566 0.20 -19.20 16.62
CA ILE A 566 0.51 -18.22 17.67
C ILE A 566 1.69 -18.65 18.56
N ARG A 567 2.42 -19.72 18.22
CA ARG A 567 3.45 -20.34 19.09
C ARG A 567 4.53 -19.37 19.56
N GLN A 568 4.87 -18.37 18.74
CA GLN A 568 5.83 -17.32 19.08
C GLN A 568 5.18 -15.99 19.51
N GLY A 569 3.86 -15.87 19.36
CA GLY A 569 3.07 -14.69 19.71
C GLY A 569 2.73 -14.54 21.19
N ASP A 570 1.93 -13.52 21.50
CA ASP A 570 1.52 -13.19 22.86
C ASP A 570 0.44 -14.14 23.40
N LYS A 571 0.85 -15.02 24.31
CA LYS A 571 0.06 -16.11 24.91
C LYS A 571 -1.31 -15.73 25.49
N SER A 572 -1.57 -14.45 25.78
CA SER A 572 -2.83 -13.98 26.39
C SER A 572 -3.89 -13.51 25.39
N LEU A 573 -3.61 -13.49 24.08
CA LEU A 573 -4.55 -12.99 23.08
C LEU A 573 -5.69 -13.97 22.75
N TYR A 574 -5.39 -15.27 22.78
CA TYR A 574 -6.30 -16.34 22.36
C TYR A 574 -6.44 -17.40 23.47
N PRO A 575 -7.34 -17.20 24.45
CA PRO A 575 -7.53 -18.11 25.58
C PRO A 575 -8.33 -19.36 25.16
N LEU A 576 -7.62 -20.42 24.76
CA LEU A 576 -8.19 -21.71 24.33
C LEU A 576 -8.89 -22.48 25.46
#